data_AF-A0A1D9H622-F1
#
_entry.id   AF-A0A1D9H622-F1
#
_cell.length_a   1.000
_cell.length_b   1.000
_cell.length_c   1.000
_cell.angle_alpha   90.00
_cell.angle_beta   90.00
_cell.angle_gamma   90.00
#
_symmetry.space_group_name_H-M   'P 1'
#
loop_
_entity.id
_entity.type
_entity.pdbx_description
1 polymer ?
#
loop_
_entity_poly.entity_id
_entity_poly.type
_entity_poly.pdbx_seq_one_letter_code
_entity_poly.pdbx_strand_id
1 'polypeptide(L)'
;MQHNRSAAPGRKEWDREALDRAFSTFAGMEGGNPAAAVWICDAMPLFLGMPLPLALQGRPEPDAWDAAYRRRHAHLLPRWQTHYRIARVMASARAAALPPGRSLMSAPDYFHRHLYAPRGWEFKLNLFPLPERLDAALPWTKVFAEQPELRSRPAFLRLCREGGRFRFLHGLRQRHRPRVLLCLGERHRHDYLRAFGFQDVAGSEAVLQPADTTHRLQIFQHEGTTLVVAPSFGGVQGLSSDVLLEALGTFLAQWLRATDFPPLLDEVEQPGAPAAGPLFPQAAGAVPMHAGAAA
;
A
#
# COMPACT_ATOMS: atom_id res chain seq x y z
N MET A 1 -29.58 17.63 46.24
CA MET A 1 -28.53 16.76 45.67
C MET A 1 -28.59 16.84 44.15
N GLN A 2 -27.92 17.82 43.56
CA GLN A 2 -27.76 17.92 42.10
C GLN A 2 -26.77 16.85 41.65
N HIS A 3 -27.24 15.88 40.88
CA HIS A 3 -26.39 14.86 40.29
C HIS A 3 -25.56 15.50 39.17
N ASN A 4 -24.29 15.68 39.48
CA ASN A 4 -23.22 16.10 38.61
C ASN A 4 -23.07 15.07 37.48
N ARG A 5 -23.63 15.37 36.29
CA ARG A 5 -23.32 14.63 35.07
C ARG A 5 -21.89 15.00 34.67
N SER A 6 -20.95 14.15 35.07
CA SER A 6 -19.58 14.14 34.57
C SER A 6 -19.63 14.09 33.04
N ALA A 7 -19.25 15.20 32.40
CA ALA A 7 -19.07 15.26 30.96
C ALA A 7 -17.91 14.32 30.59
N ALA A 8 -18.21 13.31 29.77
CA ALA A 8 -17.18 12.51 29.11
C ALA A 8 -16.20 13.46 28.38
N PRO A 9 -14.88 13.19 28.39
CA PRO A 9 -13.90 14.07 27.78
C PRO A 9 -14.29 14.38 26.33
N GLY A 10 -14.45 15.68 26.04
CA GLY A 10 -15.09 16.20 24.84
C GLY A 10 -14.50 15.62 23.56
N ARG A 11 -15.31 14.88 22.81
CA ARG A 11 -14.98 14.52 21.42
C ARG A 11 -14.99 15.81 20.61
N LYS A 12 -13.82 16.23 20.14
CA LYS A 12 -13.68 17.33 19.20
C LYS A 12 -14.56 17.08 17.98
N GLU A 13 -15.54 17.95 17.74
CA GLU A 13 -16.25 17.99 16.47
C GLU A 13 -15.29 18.51 15.40
N TRP A 14 -15.22 17.82 14.27
CA TRP A 14 -14.35 18.21 13.17
C TRP A 14 -15.19 18.92 12.13
N ASP A 15 -15.01 20.24 12.01
CA ASP A 15 -15.58 20.99 10.91
C ASP A 15 -14.88 20.65 9.58
N ARG A 16 -15.50 21.12 8.49
CA ARG A 16 -15.03 20.86 7.13
C ARG A 16 -13.59 21.31 6.90
N GLU A 17 -13.22 22.47 7.43
CA GLU A 17 -11.91 23.07 7.21
C GLU A 17 -10.82 22.30 7.98
N ALA A 18 -11.12 21.87 9.20
CA ALA A 18 -10.26 21.03 10.02
C ALA A 18 -10.03 19.66 9.36
N LEU A 19 -11.08 19.04 8.80
CA LEU A 19 -10.94 17.81 8.03
C LEU A 19 -10.15 18.02 6.74
N ASP A 20 -10.39 19.11 6.02
CA ASP A 20 -9.65 19.44 4.79
C ASP A 20 -8.15 19.56 5.08
N ARG A 21 -7.78 20.31 6.13
CA ARG A 21 -6.39 20.43 6.60
C ARG A 21 -5.81 19.10 7.03
N ALA A 22 -6.55 18.30 7.81
CA ALA A 22 -6.08 17.01 8.29
C ALA A 22 -5.85 16.00 7.15
N PHE A 23 -6.71 16.01 6.13
CA PHE A 23 -6.60 15.11 4.97
C PHE A 23 -5.60 15.61 3.92
N SER A 24 -5.20 16.88 3.98
CA SER A 24 -4.13 17.49 3.17
C SER A 24 -2.72 17.12 3.64
N THR A 25 -2.55 15.91 4.14
CA THR A 25 -1.29 15.45 4.73
C THR A 25 -1.08 13.95 4.45
N PHE A 26 -0.07 13.32 5.06
CA PHE A 26 0.19 11.89 5.01
C PHE A 26 -0.81 11.01 5.79
N ALA A 27 -1.95 11.56 6.22
CA ALA A 27 -2.99 10.79 6.89
C ALA A 27 -3.44 9.58 6.05
N GLY A 28 -3.57 8.43 6.72
CA GLY A 28 -3.95 7.16 6.12
C GLY A 28 -2.88 6.51 5.25
N MET A 29 -1.66 7.03 5.13
CA MET A 29 -0.60 6.41 4.33
C MET A 29 0.22 5.42 5.16
N GLU A 30 0.70 4.34 4.54
CA GLU A 30 1.52 3.32 5.21
C GLU A 30 3.00 3.66 5.27
N GLY A 31 3.46 4.62 4.45
CA GLY A 31 4.76 5.24 4.61
C GLY A 31 5.81 4.84 3.57
N GLY A 32 7.08 4.97 3.94
CA GLY A 32 8.22 4.78 3.05
C GLY A 32 8.84 6.12 2.63
N ASN A 33 9.48 6.15 1.47
CA ASN A 33 10.26 7.30 1.03
C ASN A 33 9.54 8.08 -0.07
N PRO A 34 8.96 9.28 0.18
CA PRO A 34 8.28 10.06 -0.86
C PRO A 34 9.15 10.41 -2.06
N ALA A 35 10.48 10.47 -1.89
CA ALA A 35 11.42 10.72 -2.98
C ALA A 35 11.77 9.45 -3.79
N ALA A 36 11.20 8.29 -3.47
CA ALA A 36 11.40 7.06 -4.21
C ALA A 36 10.82 7.14 -5.64
N ALA A 37 11.43 6.40 -6.56
CA ALA A 37 10.99 6.34 -7.95
C ALA A 37 9.67 5.58 -8.13
N VAL A 38 9.32 4.67 -7.21
CA VAL A 38 8.10 3.87 -7.27
C VAL A 38 7.15 4.27 -6.15
N TRP A 39 5.97 4.72 -6.53
CA TRP A 39 4.87 4.96 -5.62
C TRP A 39 3.81 3.89 -5.82
N ILE A 40 3.22 3.43 -4.72
CA ILE A 40 2.17 2.41 -4.72
C ILE A 40 0.97 2.99 -4.00
N CYS A 41 -0.19 2.97 -4.65
CA CYS A 41 -1.40 3.62 -4.16
C CYS A 41 -2.56 2.62 -4.16
N ASP A 42 -3.09 2.30 -2.98
CA ASP A 42 -4.41 1.68 -2.87
C ASP A 42 -5.47 2.77 -2.76
N ALA A 43 -6.74 2.40 -2.94
CA ALA A 43 -7.82 3.36 -2.78
C ALA A 43 -7.97 3.79 -1.32
N MET A 44 -7.89 2.83 -0.39
CA MET A 44 -8.19 3.02 1.02
C MET A 44 -7.17 2.27 1.87
N PRO A 45 -6.85 2.76 3.09
CA PRO A 45 -6.03 2.03 4.05
C PRO A 45 -6.63 0.67 4.40
N LEU A 46 -5.76 -0.32 4.62
CA LEU A 46 -6.15 -1.68 4.99
C LEU A 46 -6.38 -1.87 6.50
N PHE A 47 -5.95 -0.92 7.33
CA PHE A 47 -6.00 -1.05 8.78
C PHE A 47 -7.41 -0.83 9.34
N LEU A 48 -7.93 -1.87 10.00
CA LEU A 48 -9.18 -1.84 10.76
C LEU A 48 -8.90 -1.51 12.23
N GLY A 49 -9.83 -0.84 12.90
CA GLY A 49 -9.80 -0.64 14.36
C GLY A 49 -8.94 0.52 14.84
N MET A 50 -8.58 1.48 13.96
CA MET A 50 -7.94 2.71 14.40
C MET A 50 -8.93 3.59 15.18
N PRO A 51 -8.56 4.12 16.37
CA PRO A 51 -9.41 5.06 17.07
C PRO A 51 -9.74 6.27 16.21
N LEU A 52 -11.03 6.66 16.18
CA LEU A 52 -11.51 7.76 15.33
C LEU A 52 -10.70 9.07 15.47
N PRO A 53 -10.37 9.56 16.68
CA PRO A 53 -9.56 10.78 16.80
C PRO A 53 -8.19 10.67 16.12
N LEU A 54 -7.58 9.49 16.14
CA LEU A 54 -6.29 9.24 15.49
C LEU A 54 -6.44 9.14 13.97
N ALA A 55 -7.56 8.56 13.49
CA ALA A 55 -7.85 8.45 12.06
C ALA A 55 -8.15 9.82 11.41
N LEU A 56 -8.71 10.77 12.18
CA LEU A 56 -8.98 12.14 11.73
C LEU A 56 -7.81 13.10 11.97
N GLN A 57 -6.74 12.65 12.62
CA GLN A 57 -5.58 13.49 12.87
C GLN A 57 -4.69 13.59 11.62
N GLY A 58 -4.36 14.82 11.24
CA GLY A 58 -3.36 15.07 10.20
C GLY A 58 -1.98 14.58 10.61
N ARG A 59 -1.25 14.04 9.64
CA ARG A 59 0.14 13.58 9.77
C ARG A 59 1.09 14.40 8.89
N PRO A 60 1.99 15.20 9.47
CA PRO A 60 2.85 16.11 8.70
C PRO A 60 3.93 15.39 7.88
N GLU A 61 4.30 14.17 8.30
CA GLU A 61 5.33 13.35 7.69
C GLU A 61 4.80 11.93 7.44
N PRO A 62 5.35 11.21 6.44
CA PRO A 62 5.03 9.80 6.24
C PRO A 62 5.62 8.95 7.36
N ASP A 63 4.93 7.86 7.71
CA ASP A 63 5.53 6.81 8.53
C ASP A 63 6.64 6.09 7.75
N ALA A 64 7.43 5.27 8.44
CA ALA A 64 8.36 4.35 7.80
C ALA A 64 8.52 3.07 8.63
N TRP A 65 8.81 1.96 7.96
CA TRP A 65 9.07 0.67 8.59
C TRP A 65 10.55 0.56 8.95
N ASP A 66 10.97 1.40 9.90
CA ASP A 66 12.30 1.35 10.48
C ASP A 66 12.49 0.12 11.39
N ALA A 67 13.69 -0.02 11.96
CA ALA A 67 13.99 -1.13 12.85
C ALA A 67 13.09 -1.18 14.10
N ALA A 68 12.66 -0.03 14.64
CA ALA A 68 11.79 0.01 15.81
C ALA A 68 10.36 -0.42 15.47
N TYR A 69 9.83 0.04 14.34
CA TYR A 69 8.54 -0.37 13.80
C TYR A 69 8.52 -1.88 13.56
N ARG A 70 9.54 -2.42 12.88
CA ARG A 70 9.63 -3.85 12.58
C ARG A 70 9.68 -4.70 13.86
N ARG A 71 10.46 -4.30 14.86
CA ARG A 71 10.49 -4.98 16.16
C ARG A 71 9.13 -4.98 16.84
N ARG A 72 8.44 -3.83 16.88
CA ARG A 72 7.11 -3.70 17.50
C ARG A 72 6.05 -4.57 16.82
N HIS A 73 6.14 -4.72 15.50
CA HIS A 73 5.14 -5.43 14.70
C HIS A 73 5.59 -6.81 14.20
N ALA A 74 6.70 -7.36 14.73
CA ALA A 74 7.28 -8.62 14.26
C ALA A 74 6.27 -9.79 14.20
N HIS A 75 5.36 -9.85 15.19
CA HIS A 75 4.31 -10.88 15.28
C HIS A 75 3.14 -10.67 14.30
N LEU A 76 2.98 -9.46 13.74
CA LEU A 76 1.92 -9.13 12.79
C LEU A 76 2.39 -9.17 11.34
N LEU A 77 3.66 -8.86 11.08
CA LEU A 77 4.24 -8.81 9.73
C LEU A 77 3.87 -10.04 8.85
N PRO A 78 3.94 -11.31 9.33
CA PRO A 78 3.58 -12.47 8.51
C PRO A 78 2.11 -12.49 8.04
N ARG A 79 1.22 -11.76 8.72
CA ARG A 79 -0.21 -11.70 8.40
C ARG A 79 -0.53 -10.65 7.33
N TRP A 80 0.42 -9.80 6.97
CA TRP A 80 0.20 -8.68 6.06
C TRP A 80 0.44 -9.06 4.59
N GLN A 81 -0.45 -9.91 4.09
CA GLN A 81 -0.32 -10.51 2.76
C GLN A 81 -0.25 -9.48 1.63
N THR A 82 -1.02 -8.39 1.69
CA THR A 82 -0.93 -7.34 0.65
C THR A 82 0.45 -6.67 0.62
N HIS A 83 1.05 -6.40 1.78
CA HIS A 83 2.39 -5.84 1.85
C HIS A 83 3.45 -6.83 1.36
N TYR A 84 3.29 -8.13 1.64
CA TYR A 84 4.16 -9.16 1.08
C TYR A 84 4.07 -9.23 -0.45
N ARG A 85 2.87 -9.10 -1.03
CA ARG A 85 2.68 -9.02 -2.49
C ARG A 85 3.38 -7.80 -3.09
N ILE A 86 3.33 -6.66 -2.41
CA ILE A 86 4.08 -5.46 -2.80
C ILE A 86 5.60 -5.74 -2.80
N ALA A 87 6.12 -6.36 -1.74
CA ALA A 87 7.53 -6.71 -1.66
C ALA A 87 7.96 -7.62 -2.83
N ARG A 88 7.12 -8.55 -3.27
CA ARG A 88 7.39 -9.38 -4.44
C ARG A 88 7.45 -8.59 -5.74
N VAL A 89 6.49 -7.71 -5.98
CA VAL A 89 6.49 -6.81 -7.16
C VAL A 89 7.77 -5.98 -7.16
N MET A 90 8.14 -5.39 -6.02
CA MET A 90 9.32 -4.54 -5.90
C MET A 90 10.64 -5.32 -6.04
N ALA A 91 10.74 -6.51 -5.46
CA ALA A 91 11.92 -7.37 -5.61
C ALA A 91 12.15 -7.74 -7.09
N SER A 92 11.09 -8.08 -7.81
CA SER A 92 11.17 -8.38 -9.25
C SER A 92 11.48 -7.14 -10.09
N ALA A 93 10.83 -6.00 -9.81
CA ALA A 93 11.12 -4.74 -10.51
C ALA A 93 12.58 -4.32 -10.35
N ARG A 94 13.13 -4.45 -9.13
CA ARG A 94 14.55 -4.19 -8.85
C ARG A 94 15.45 -5.15 -9.62
N ALA A 95 15.16 -6.46 -9.59
CA ALA A 95 15.95 -7.45 -10.30
C ALA A 95 16.02 -7.17 -11.81
N ALA A 96 14.91 -6.77 -12.41
CA ALA A 96 14.82 -6.45 -13.83
C ALA A 96 15.49 -5.10 -14.20
N ALA A 97 15.53 -4.13 -13.28
CA ALA A 97 16.13 -2.81 -13.52
C ALA A 97 17.65 -2.76 -13.27
N LEU A 98 18.21 -3.74 -12.56
CA LEU A 98 19.64 -3.80 -12.24
C LEU A 98 20.43 -4.51 -13.34
N PRO A 99 21.72 -4.15 -13.54
CA PRO A 99 22.59 -4.86 -14.47
C PRO A 99 22.75 -6.35 -14.08
N PRO A 100 22.98 -7.24 -15.06
CA PRO A 100 23.29 -8.64 -14.81
C PRO A 100 24.45 -8.80 -13.81
N GLY A 101 24.36 -9.81 -12.93
CA GLY A 101 25.40 -10.13 -11.94
C GLY A 101 25.25 -9.43 -10.57
N ARG A 102 24.24 -8.59 -10.37
CA ARG A 102 23.89 -8.07 -9.03
C ARG A 102 23.12 -9.13 -8.23
N SER A 103 23.33 -9.13 -6.90
CA SER A 103 22.63 -10.04 -5.99
C SER A 103 21.11 -9.86 -6.11
N LEU A 104 20.44 -10.97 -6.44
CA LEU A 104 18.99 -11.05 -6.46
C LEU A 104 18.48 -11.02 -5.02
N MET A 105 17.46 -10.20 -4.77
CA MET A 105 16.82 -10.12 -3.47
C MET A 105 15.53 -10.92 -3.53
N SER A 106 15.35 -11.85 -2.59
CA SER A 106 14.10 -12.60 -2.49
C SER A 106 12.97 -11.69 -1.99
N ALA A 107 11.72 -12.00 -2.34
CA ALA A 107 10.56 -11.27 -1.82
C ALA A 107 10.48 -11.30 -0.28
N PRO A 108 10.76 -12.42 0.42
CA PRO A 108 10.92 -12.43 1.88
C PRO A 108 11.98 -11.45 2.40
N ASP A 109 13.19 -11.46 1.83
CA ASP A 109 14.25 -10.57 2.26
C ASP A 109 13.87 -9.10 2.05
N TYR A 110 13.29 -8.80 0.90
CA TYR A 110 12.75 -7.46 0.59
C TYR A 110 11.72 -7.03 1.62
N PHE A 111 10.73 -7.88 1.90
CA PHE A 111 9.66 -7.61 2.84
C PHE A 111 10.19 -7.30 4.24
N HIS A 112 11.09 -8.16 4.74
CA HIS A 112 11.58 -8.08 6.11
C HIS A 112 12.57 -6.95 6.35
N ARG A 113 13.33 -6.53 5.34
CA ARG A 113 14.44 -5.58 5.51
C ARG A 113 14.24 -4.24 4.81
N HIS A 114 13.53 -4.21 3.68
CA HIS A 114 13.55 -3.06 2.77
C HIS A 114 12.21 -2.38 2.58
N LEU A 115 11.10 -3.14 2.62
CA LEU A 115 9.76 -2.60 2.33
C LEU A 115 9.39 -1.43 3.27
N TYR A 116 9.13 -0.27 2.70
CA TYR A 116 8.79 1.02 3.32
C TYR A 116 9.83 1.53 4.31
N ALA A 117 11.10 1.17 4.12
CA ALA A 117 12.20 1.77 4.88
C ALA A 117 12.26 3.30 4.67
N PRO A 118 12.78 4.10 5.63
CA PRO A 118 12.84 5.56 5.52
C PRO A 118 13.53 6.09 4.26
N ARG A 119 14.54 5.36 3.77
CA ARG A 119 15.26 5.64 2.52
C ARG A 119 15.03 4.54 1.47
N GLY A 120 13.94 3.80 1.62
CA GLY A 120 13.57 2.68 0.75
C GLY A 120 13.30 3.12 -0.69
N TRP A 121 13.05 2.12 -1.54
CA TRP A 121 12.89 2.31 -2.99
C TRP A 121 11.43 2.48 -3.41
N GLU A 122 10.52 2.53 -2.43
CA GLU A 122 9.12 2.81 -2.68
C GLU A 122 8.47 3.69 -1.61
N PHE A 123 7.35 4.28 -2.01
CA PHE A 123 6.43 4.98 -1.14
C PHE A 123 5.04 4.36 -1.24
N LYS A 124 4.43 4.04 -0.10
CA LYS A 124 3.08 3.50 -0.03
C LYS A 124 2.12 4.52 0.53
N LEU A 125 1.12 4.82 -0.27
CA LEU A 125 0.09 5.79 0.00
C LEU A 125 -1.30 5.22 -0.31
N ASN A 126 -2.32 6.00 0.05
CA ASN A 126 -3.70 5.71 -0.26
C ASN A 126 -4.37 6.91 -0.92
N LEU A 127 -5.34 6.67 -1.79
CA LEU A 127 -6.08 7.75 -2.44
C LEU A 127 -6.92 8.53 -1.42
N PHE A 128 -7.59 7.81 -0.54
CA PHE A 128 -8.41 8.36 0.54
C PHE A 128 -7.77 8.07 1.91
N PRO A 129 -7.92 8.96 2.90
CA PRO A 129 -7.20 8.87 4.17
C PRO A 129 -7.85 7.94 5.20
N LEU A 130 -9.08 7.48 4.98
CA LEU A 130 -9.83 6.64 5.92
C LEU A 130 -10.09 5.26 5.30
N PRO A 131 -10.04 4.17 6.09
CA PRO A 131 -10.33 2.84 5.60
C PRO A 131 -11.81 2.72 5.18
N GLU A 132 -12.08 1.74 4.31
CA GLU A 132 -13.44 1.38 3.88
C GLU A 132 -14.36 1.06 5.08
N ARG A 133 -13.78 0.46 6.13
CA ARG A 133 -14.42 0.24 7.43
C ARG A 133 -13.45 0.67 8.52
N LEU A 134 -13.82 1.66 9.33
CA LEU A 134 -12.99 2.06 10.48
C LEU A 134 -13.15 1.09 11.65
N ASP A 135 -14.36 0.56 11.81
CA ASP A 135 -14.76 -0.39 12.84
C ASP A 135 -15.34 -1.65 12.18
N ALA A 136 -14.96 -2.83 12.67
CA ALA A 136 -15.43 -4.09 12.12
C ALA A 136 -16.90 -4.37 12.45
N ALA A 137 -17.39 -3.88 13.59
CA ALA A 137 -18.74 -4.08 14.09
C ALA A 137 -19.69 -2.95 13.66
N LEU A 138 -19.22 -1.71 13.54
CA LEU A 138 -20.08 -0.56 13.26
C LEU A 138 -20.03 -0.11 11.79
N PRO A 139 -21.20 0.16 11.15
CA PRO A 139 -21.24 0.76 9.83
C PRO A 139 -20.80 2.23 9.85
N TRP A 140 -20.39 2.76 8.69
CA TRP A 140 -19.93 4.16 8.53
C TRP A 140 -20.85 5.18 9.20
N THR A 141 -22.15 5.09 8.94
CA THR A 141 -23.16 6.03 9.47
C THR A 141 -23.23 6.05 11.00
N LYS A 142 -22.85 4.95 11.67
CA LYS A 142 -22.79 4.86 13.13
C LYS A 142 -21.44 5.36 13.67
N VAL A 143 -20.35 5.04 12.99
CA VAL A 143 -19.00 5.52 13.35
C VAL A 143 -18.94 7.05 13.29
N PHE A 144 -19.54 7.66 12.28
CA PHE A 144 -19.47 9.10 12.00
C PHE A 144 -20.79 9.84 12.25
N ALA A 145 -21.70 9.29 13.09
CA ALA A 145 -23.03 9.87 13.34
C ALA A 145 -22.96 11.35 13.77
N GLU A 146 -21.99 11.66 14.64
CA GLU A 146 -21.74 12.98 15.23
C GLU A 146 -20.76 13.83 14.41
N GLN A 147 -20.48 13.47 13.16
CA GLN A 147 -19.56 14.22 12.29
C GLN A 147 -20.33 14.61 11.01
N PRO A 148 -20.92 15.82 10.95
CA PRO A 148 -21.81 16.22 9.84
C PRO A 148 -21.16 16.04 8.46
N GLU A 149 -19.90 16.42 8.31
CA GLU A 149 -19.13 16.34 7.06
C GLU A 149 -18.78 14.90 6.65
N LEU A 150 -18.81 13.95 7.60
CA LEU A 150 -18.53 12.53 7.38
C LEU A 150 -19.77 11.65 7.56
N ARG A 151 -20.97 12.24 7.67
CA ARG A 151 -22.21 11.50 7.98
C ARG A 151 -22.52 10.40 6.95
N SER A 152 -22.09 10.59 5.71
CA SER A 152 -22.20 9.58 4.65
C SER A 152 -20.87 9.38 3.93
N ARG A 153 -20.67 8.17 3.40
CA ARG A 153 -19.48 7.86 2.61
C ARG A 153 -19.37 8.71 1.34
N PRO A 154 -20.45 8.96 0.56
CA PRO A 154 -20.36 9.88 -0.58
C PRO A 154 -19.93 11.31 -0.19
N ALA A 155 -20.37 11.82 0.96
CA ALA A 155 -19.94 13.13 1.45
C ALA A 155 -18.43 13.16 1.73
N PHE A 156 -17.91 12.12 2.40
CA PHE A 156 -16.46 11.96 2.62
C PHE A 156 -15.66 11.88 1.31
N LEU A 157 -16.10 11.07 0.35
CA LEU A 157 -15.41 10.95 -0.95
C LEU A 157 -15.39 12.30 -1.67
N ARG A 158 -16.51 13.04 -1.65
CA ARG A 158 -16.60 14.38 -2.25
C ARG A 158 -15.65 15.35 -1.56
N LEU A 159 -15.62 15.37 -0.21
CA LEU A 159 -14.69 16.17 0.57
C LEU A 159 -13.24 15.92 0.14
N CYS A 160 -12.83 14.66 -0.07
CA CYS A 160 -11.48 14.35 -0.53
C CYS A 160 -11.22 14.78 -1.98
N ARG A 161 -12.19 14.54 -2.87
CA ARG A 161 -12.09 14.81 -4.33
C ARG A 161 -12.00 16.30 -4.65
N GLU A 162 -12.77 17.11 -3.95
CA GLU A 162 -12.89 18.56 -4.15
C GLU A 162 -11.98 19.35 -3.19
N GLY A 163 -11.55 18.70 -2.11
CA GLY A 163 -10.75 19.30 -1.06
C GLY A 163 -9.24 19.08 -1.22
N GLY A 164 -8.57 19.27 -0.10
CA GLY A 164 -7.13 19.32 -0.01
C GLY A 164 -6.45 17.96 -0.08
N ARG A 165 -7.17 16.84 0.09
CA ARG A 165 -6.59 15.50 -0.13
C ARG A 165 -6.06 15.33 -1.56
N PHE A 166 -6.89 15.56 -2.56
CA PHE A 166 -6.47 15.39 -3.96
C PHE A 166 -5.49 16.49 -4.38
N ARG A 167 -5.65 17.73 -3.89
CA ARG A 167 -4.65 18.79 -4.10
C ARG A 167 -3.29 18.41 -3.50
N PHE A 168 -3.27 17.82 -2.32
CA PHE A 168 -2.05 17.35 -1.66
C PHE A 168 -1.36 16.25 -2.47
N LEU A 169 -2.09 15.23 -2.93
CA LEU A 169 -1.54 14.15 -3.75
C LEU A 169 -0.95 14.66 -5.07
N HIS A 170 -1.65 15.60 -5.72
CA HIS A 170 -1.16 16.25 -6.93
C HIS A 170 0.13 17.02 -6.68
N GLY A 171 0.15 17.88 -5.65
CA GLY A 171 1.33 18.66 -5.28
C GLY A 171 2.50 17.79 -4.84
N LEU A 172 2.24 16.68 -4.15
CA LEU A 172 3.26 15.70 -3.77
C LEU A 172 3.90 15.09 -5.01
N ARG A 173 3.10 14.64 -6.00
CA ARG A 173 3.61 14.11 -7.27
C ARG A 173 4.44 15.16 -8.00
N GLN A 174 3.97 16.40 -8.10
CA GLN A 174 4.71 17.47 -8.80
C GLN A 174 6.07 17.75 -8.16
N ARG A 175 6.14 17.67 -6.82
CA ARG A 175 7.38 17.88 -6.06
C ARG A 175 8.38 16.74 -6.23
N HIS A 176 7.93 15.49 -6.07
CA HIS A 176 8.83 14.34 -6.01
C HIS A 176 9.03 13.62 -7.35
N ARG A 177 8.10 13.81 -8.29
CA ARG A 177 8.13 13.25 -9.66
C ARG A 177 8.55 11.77 -9.69
N PRO A 178 7.78 10.87 -9.04
CA PRO A 178 8.06 9.44 -9.13
C PRO A 178 8.05 9.02 -10.60
N ARG A 179 8.89 8.03 -10.95
CA ARG A 179 8.90 7.46 -12.30
C ARG A 179 7.67 6.61 -12.53
N VAL A 180 7.27 5.86 -11.52
CA VAL A 180 6.14 4.92 -11.58
C VAL A 180 5.21 5.20 -10.42
N LEU A 181 3.91 5.28 -10.73
CA LEU A 181 2.83 5.29 -9.77
C LEU A 181 1.91 4.09 -10.06
N LEU A 182 2.05 3.03 -9.27
CA LEU A 182 1.22 1.83 -9.33
C LEU A 182 -0.06 2.05 -8.51
N CYS A 183 -1.20 2.17 -9.17
CA CYS A 183 -2.51 2.34 -8.57
C CYS A 183 -3.29 1.02 -8.61
N LEU A 184 -3.75 0.53 -7.45
CA LEU A 184 -4.40 -0.77 -7.32
C LEU A 184 -5.93 -0.63 -7.28
N GLY A 185 -6.62 -1.43 -8.08
CA GLY A 185 -8.08 -1.46 -8.15
C GLY A 185 -8.66 -0.53 -9.21
N GLU A 186 -8.99 -1.10 -10.36
CA GLU A 186 -9.47 -0.38 -11.56
C GLU A 186 -10.74 0.46 -11.33
N ARG A 187 -11.59 0.05 -10.38
CA ARG A 187 -12.82 0.79 -10.03
C ARG A 187 -12.56 2.23 -9.59
N HIS A 188 -11.33 2.56 -9.17
CA HIS A 188 -10.93 3.89 -8.72
C HIS A 188 -10.11 4.66 -9.76
N ARG A 189 -10.00 4.17 -11.00
CA ARG A 189 -9.23 4.80 -12.08
C ARG A 189 -9.44 6.30 -12.20
N HIS A 190 -10.69 6.76 -12.32
CA HIS A 190 -10.99 8.19 -12.48
C HIS A 190 -10.52 9.02 -11.28
N ASP A 191 -10.63 8.48 -10.07
CA ASP A 191 -10.15 9.15 -8.87
C ASP A 191 -8.61 9.21 -8.85
N TYR A 192 -7.91 8.16 -9.29
CA TYR A 192 -6.46 8.20 -9.43
C TYR A 192 -6.02 9.25 -10.45
N LEU A 193 -6.62 9.26 -11.65
CA LEU A 193 -6.30 10.26 -12.67
C LEU A 193 -6.55 11.67 -12.15
N ARG A 194 -7.65 11.88 -11.43
CA ARG A 194 -7.96 13.17 -10.82
C ARG A 194 -6.97 13.58 -9.73
N ALA A 195 -6.69 12.70 -8.78
CA ALA A 195 -5.83 13.01 -7.62
C ALA A 195 -4.37 13.26 -8.01
N PHE A 196 -3.89 12.62 -9.07
CA PHE A 196 -2.50 12.75 -9.50
C PHE A 196 -2.31 13.66 -10.72
N GLY A 197 -3.38 14.20 -11.31
CA GLY A 197 -3.31 15.16 -12.43
C GLY A 197 -3.08 14.53 -13.79
N PHE A 198 -3.83 13.47 -14.11
CA PHE A 198 -3.83 12.76 -15.40
C PHE A 198 -5.20 12.79 -16.10
N GLN A 199 -6.11 13.69 -15.73
CA GLN A 199 -7.52 13.68 -16.19
C GLN A 199 -7.66 13.79 -17.72
N ASP A 200 -6.79 14.57 -18.34
CA ASP A 200 -6.78 14.83 -19.79
C ASP A 200 -5.67 14.08 -20.52
N VAL A 201 -5.06 13.09 -19.86
CA VAL A 201 -3.97 12.29 -20.43
C VAL A 201 -4.56 11.07 -21.15
N ALA A 202 -4.21 10.91 -22.41
CA ALA A 202 -4.59 9.72 -23.17
C ALA A 202 -3.98 8.47 -22.54
N GLY A 203 -4.81 7.46 -22.30
CA GLY A 203 -4.38 6.17 -21.78
C GLY A 203 -4.04 5.18 -22.89
N SER A 204 -3.13 4.26 -22.61
CA SER A 204 -2.94 3.03 -23.37
C SER A 204 -3.21 1.81 -22.49
N GLU A 205 -3.39 0.65 -23.13
CA GLU A 205 -3.54 -0.61 -22.42
C GLU A 205 -2.31 -1.50 -22.65
N ALA A 206 -1.93 -2.25 -21.62
CA ALA A 206 -1.03 -3.39 -21.74
C ALA A 206 -1.68 -4.64 -21.16
N VAL A 207 -1.20 -5.79 -21.61
CA VAL A 207 -1.66 -7.09 -21.15
C VAL A 207 -0.57 -7.75 -20.33
N LEU A 208 -0.92 -8.16 -19.13
CA LEU A 208 -0.10 -8.99 -18.26
C LEU A 208 -0.59 -10.43 -18.37
N GLN A 209 0.18 -11.27 -19.06
CA GLN A 209 -0.17 -12.68 -19.29
C GLN A 209 1.08 -13.57 -19.19
N PRO A 210 1.53 -13.91 -17.97
CA PRO A 210 2.66 -14.82 -17.79
C PRO A 210 2.25 -16.31 -17.82
N ALA A 211 0.95 -16.60 -17.86
CA ALA A 211 0.37 -17.94 -17.93
C ALA A 211 -1.03 -17.86 -18.59
N ASP A 212 -1.95 -18.78 -18.25
CA ASP A 212 -3.28 -18.87 -18.87
C ASP A 212 -4.24 -17.73 -18.49
N THR A 213 -3.89 -16.90 -17.50
CA THR A 213 -4.73 -15.78 -17.05
C THR A 213 -4.21 -14.46 -17.59
N THR A 214 -5.12 -13.69 -18.19
CA THR A 214 -4.86 -12.38 -18.79
C THR A 214 -5.39 -11.28 -17.88
N HIS A 215 -4.54 -10.33 -17.50
CA HIS A 215 -4.94 -9.12 -16.80
C HIS A 215 -4.61 -7.88 -17.64
N ARG A 216 -5.52 -6.90 -17.64
CA ARG A 216 -5.29 -5.63 -18.34
C ARG A 216 -4.72 -4.61 -17.37
N LEU A 217 -3.75 -3.85 -17.86
CA LEU A 217 -3.18 -2.70 -17.18
C LEU A 217 -3.51 -1.46 -18.00
N GLN A 218 -3.85 -0.37 -17.34
CA GLN A 218 -4.03 0.92 -18.01
C GLN A 218 -2.87 1.84 -17.66
N ILE A 219 -2.32 2.51 -18.67
CA ILE A 219 -1.08 3.24 -18.56
C ILE A 219 -1.32 4.68 -19.01
N PHE A 220 -0.84 5.62 -18.22
CA PHE A 220 -0.92 7.05 -18.51
C PHE A 220 0.45 7.65 -18.24
N GLN A 221 0.96 8.47 -19.17
CA GLN A 221 2.29 9.08 -19.05
C GLN A 221 2.15 10.60 -19.07
N HIS A 222 2.70 11.25 -18.05
CA HIS A 222 2.65 12.70 -17.94
C HIS A 222 3.82 13.22 -17.10
N GLU A 223 4.51 14.24 -17.61
CA GLU A 223 5.60 14.95 -16.92
C GLU A 223 6.69 14.02 -16.32
N GLY A 224 7.03 12.94 -17.03
CA GLY A 224 8.03 11.97 -16.58
C GLY A 224 7.56 10.95 -15.54
N THR A 225 6.29 10.99 -15.14
CA THR A 225 5.65 9.94 -14.33
C THR A 225 4.76 9.05 -15.21
N THR A 226 4.92 7.74 -15.06
CA THR A 226 4.00 6.73 -15.58
C THR A 226 3.05 6.28 -14.47
N LEU A 227 1.76 6.55 -14.64
CA LEU A 227 0.70 5.98 -13.80
C LEU A 227 0.22 4.67 -14.42
N VAL A 228 0.29 3.58 -13.65
CA VAL A 228 -0.20 2.25 -14.05
C VAL A 228 -1.37 1.88 -13.13
N VAL A 229 -2.56 1.70 -13.69
CA VAL A 229 -3.71 1.15 -12.98
C VAL A 229 -3.74 -0.36 -13.21
N ALA A 230 -3.65 -1.11 -12.11
CA ALA A 230 -3.66 -2.57 -12.11
C ALA A 230 -4.86 -3.11 -11.31
N PRO A 231 -5.25 -4.37 -11.51
CA PRO A 231 -6.18 -5.05 -10.62
C PRO A 231 -5.68 -5.01 -9.16
N SER A 232 -6.59 -5.10 -8.20
CA SER A 232 -6.23 -5.21 -6.78
C SER A 232 -5.36 -6.45 -6.51
N PHE A 233 -4.60 -6.41 -5.42
CA PHE A 233 -3.86 -7.57 -4.95
C PHE A 233 -4.79 -8.52 -4.20
N GLY A 234 -5.08 -9.67 -4.81
CA GLY A 234 -6.04 -10.66 -4.31
C GLY A 234 -7.50 -10.40 -4.73
N GLY A 235 -8.38 -11.32 -4.34
CA GLY A 235 -9.75 -11.41 -4.87
C GLY A 235 -9.80 -12.20 -6.19
N VAL A 236 -11.00 -12.57 -6.61
CA VAL A 236 -11.22 -13.47 -7.77
C VAL A 236 -10.66 -12.91 -9.08
N GLN A 237 -10.66 -11.60 -9.23
CA GLN A 237 -10.18 -10.89 -10.43
C GLN A 237 -8.84 -10.17 -10.21
N GLY A 238 -8.21 -10.36 -9.04
CA GLY A 238 -7.00 -9.66 -8.67
C GLY A 238 -5.72 -10.41 -8.99
N LEU A 239 -4.60 -9.70 -8.85
CA LEU A 239 -3.26 -10.29 -8.98
C LEU A 239 -2.96 -11.10 -7.71
N SER A 240 -3.14 -12.41 -7.79
CA SER A 240 -3.10 -13.30 -6.62
C SER A 240 -1.94 -14.30 -6.61
N SER A 241 -1.33 -14.58 -7.77
CA SER A 241 -0.23 -15.54 -7.88
C SER A 241 1.15 -14.87 -7.90
N ASP A 242 2.16 -15.62 -7.45
CA ASP A 242 3.56 -15.18 -7.40
C ASP A 242 4.07 -14.76 -8.78
N VAL A 243 3.78 -15.59 -9.78
CA VAL A 243 4.14 -15.37 -11.18
C VAL A 243 3.52 -14.07 -11.74
N LEU A 244 2.25 -13.77 -11.41
CA LEU A 244 1.62 -12.51 -11.83
C LEU A 244 2.26 -11.29 -11.17
N LEU A 245 2.63 -11.39 -9.90
CA LEU A 245 3.27 -10.30 -9.16
C LEU A 245 4.69 -10.03 -9.67
N GLU A 246 5.44 -11.08 -9.99
CA GLU A 246 6.77 -10.97 -10.61
C GLU A 246 6.68 -10.42 -12.04
N ALA A 247 5.71 -10.87 -12.83
CA ALA A 247 5.46 -10.31 -14.15
C ALA A 247 5.12 -8.82 -14.07
N LEU A 248 4.30 -8.40 -13.09
CA LEU A 248 4.01 -7.00 -12.86
C LEU A 248 5.29 -6.22 -12.50
N GLY A 249 6.12 -6.74 -11.59
CA GLY A 249 7.38 -6.11 -11.22
C GLY A 249 8.30 -5.91 -12.44
N THR A 250 8.51 -6.97 -13.21
CA THR A 250 9.27 -6.94 -14.47
C THR A 250 8.70 -5.93 -15.46
N PHE A 251 7.37 -5.87 -15.60
CA PHE A 251 6.70 -4.90 -16.46
C PHE A 251 6.95 -3.45 -16.02
N LEU A 252 6.90 -3.16 -14.71
CA LEU A 252 7.17 -1.81 -14.20
C LEU A 252 8.62 -1.38 -14.41
N ALA A 253 9.56 -2.33 -14.45
CA ALA A 253 10.99 -2.05 -14.60
C ALA A 253 11.37 -1.32 -15.89
N GLN A 254 10.51 -1.36 -16.94
CA GLN A 254 10.75 -0.62 -18.19
C GLN A 254 10.85 0.90 -18.00
N TRP A 255 10.30 1.44 -16.91
CA TRP A 255 10.40 2.86 -16.55
C TRP A 255 11.43 3.14 -15.46
N LEU A 256 12.08 2.11 -14.93
CA LEU A 256 13.02 2.20 -13.81
C LEU A 256 14.46 2.09 -14.31
N ARG A 257 15.38 2.54 -13.47
CA ARG A 257 16.82 2.56 -13.72
C ARG A 257 17.55 1.98 -12.52
N ALA A 258 18.75 1.47 -12.74
CA ALA A 258 19.62 1.03 -11.65
C ALA A 258 19.84 2.11 -10.57
N THR A 259 19.88 3.38 -10.96
CA THR A 259 20.04 4.53 -10.04
C THR A 259 18.84 4.76 -9.12
N ASP A 260 17.68 4.19 -9.44
CA ASP A 260 16.48 4.27 -8.59
C ASP A 260 16.55 3.29 -7.42
N PHE A 261 17.51 2.36 -7.44
CA PHE A 261 17.79 1.38 -6.40
C PHE A 261 19.21 1.58 -5.82
N PRO A 262 19.53 2.74 -5.24
CA PRO A 262 20.83 2.95 -4.63
C PRO A 262 21.02 1.97 -3.45
N PRO A 263 22.27 1.54 -3.18
CA PRO A 263 22.58 0.76 -1.99
C PRO A 263 22.06 1.47 -0.74
N LEU A 264 21.39 0.72 0.13
CA LEU A 264 20.96 1.28 1.42
C LEU A 264 22.18 1.24 2.34
N LEU A 265 22.43 2.33 3.09
CA LEU A 265 23.66 2.47 3.89
C LEU A 265 23.85 1.38 4.96
N ASP A 266 22.79 0.61 5.27
CA ASP A 266 22.84 -0.58 6.13
C ASP A 266 23.36 -1.85 5.41
N GLU A 267 23.73 -1.76 4.12
CA GLU A 267 24.35 -2.82 3.31
C GLU A 267 25.88 -2.82 3.38
N VAL A 268 26.50 -2.12 4.34
CA VAL A 268 27.91 -2.41 4.68
C VAL A 268 27.94 -3.84 5.23
N GLU A 269 28.38 -4.76 4.37
CA GLU A 269 28.54 -6.18 4.59
C GLU A 269 28.98 -6.49 6.03
N GLN A 270 28.12 -7.16 6.79
CA GLN A 270 28.63 -8.12 7.77
C GLN A 270 28.95 -9.39 6.99
N PRO A 271 30.22 -9.81 6.88
CA PRO A 271 30.54 -11.11 6.32
C PRO A 271 30.04 -12.19 7.28
N GLY A 272 29.13 -13.04 6.81
CA GLY A 272 28.87 -14.35 7.41
C GLY A 272 27.77 -14.42 8.48
N ALA A 273 26.52 -14.12 8.14
CA ALA A 273 25.39 -14.72 8.87
C ALA A 273 24.93 -15.99 8.12
N PRO A 274 24.86 -17.16 8.77
CA PRO A 274 24.44 -18.39 8.11
C PRO A 274 23.00 -18.28 7.61
N ALA A 275 22.74 -18.89 6.45
CA ALA A 275 21.42 -18.96 5.85
C ALA A 275 20.39 -19.43 6.89
N ALA A 276 19.39 -18.59 7.15
CA ALA A 276 18.24 -18.99 7.94
C ALA A 276 17.58 -20.17 7.21
N GLY A 277 17.64 -21.36 7.81
CA GLY A 277 17.00 -22.55 7.28
C GLY A 277 15.49 -22.36 7.13
N PRO A 278 14.82 -23.23 6.35
CA PRO A 278 13.41 -23.06 6.03
C PRO A 278 12.55 -23.06 7.31
N LEU A 279 11.95 -21.92 7.62
CA LEU A 279 10.89 -21.74 8.61
C LEU A 279 9.55 -22.18 8.00
N PHE A 280 9.44 -23.44 7.61
CA PHE A 280 8.15 -24.09 7.42
C PHE A 280 8.23 -25.48 8.05
N PRO A 281 7.28 -25.86 8.93
CA PRO A 281 7.21 -27.23 9.38
C PRO A 281 6.94 -28.12 8.16
N GLN A 282 7.87 -29.01 7.84
CA GLN A 282 7.58 -30.14 6.96
C GLN A 282 6.46 -30.94 7.60
N ALA A 283 5.36 -31.13 6.87
CA ALA A 283 4.29 -32.03 7.27
C ALA A 283 4.88 -33.44 7.39
N ALA A 284 5.05 -33.90 8.62
CA ALA A 284 5.49 -35.24 8.92
C ALA A 284 4.37 -36.25 8.59
N GLY A 285 4.72 -37.26 7.81
CA GLY A 285 4.24 -38.64 7.98
C GLY A 285 2.82 -38.94 7.53
N ALA A 286 2.71 -39.43 6.31
CA ALA A 286 1.61 -40.31 5.92
C ALA A 286 1.60 -41.55 6.83
N VAL A 287 0.47 -41.82 7.49
CA VAL A 287 0.19 -43.10 8.16
C VAL A 287 -0.53 -43.98 7.14
N PRO A 288 -0.02 -45.18 6.82
CA PRO A 288 -0.71 -46.12 5.96
C PRO A 288 -1.79 -46.84 6.78
N MET A 289 -3.06 -46.76 6.37
CA MET A 289 -4.08 -47.70 6.84
C MET A 289 -4.15 -48.88 5.88
N HIS A 290 -3.67 -50.02 6.36
CA HIS A 290 -3.88 -51.33 5.77
C HIS A 290 -5.36 -51.75 5.85
N ALA A 291 -5.74 -52.54 4.84
CA ALA A 291 -7.03 -53.17 4.65
C ALA A 291 -7.36 -54.29 5.66
N GLY A 292 -8.66 -54.54 5.84
CA GLY A 292 -9.29 -55.75 6.40
C GLY A 292 -10.78 -55.47 6.64
N ALA A 293 -11.72 -55.83 5.76
CA ALA A 293 -12.29 -57.15 5.43
C ALA A 293 -13.33 -57.68 6.45
N ALA A 294 -14.51 -58.01 5.90
CA ALA A 294 -15.66 -58.79 6.42
C ALA A 294 -16.46 -58.17 7.58
N ALA A 295 -17.80 -58.17 7.60
CA ALA A 295 -18.80 -59.00 6.91
C ALA A 295 -20.06 -58.19 6.52
#